data_AF-A0A6L9E9G1-F1
#
_entry.id   AF-A0A6L9E9G1-F1
#
_cell.length_a   1.000
_cell.length_b   1.000
_cell.length_c   1.000
_cell.angle_alpha   90.00
_cell.angle_beta   90.00
_cell.angle_gamma   90.00
#
_symmetry.space_group_name_H-M   'P 1'
#
loop_
_entity.id
_entity.type
_entity.pdbx_description
1 polymer ?
#
loop_
_entity_poly.entity_id
_entity_poly.type
_entity_poly.pdbx_seq_one_letter_code
_entity_poly.pdbx_strand_id
1 'polypeptide(L)'
;MKKLLYVLVIISLWTASNCSKIPENNDPIIGIWSKEEQNEKNSKLRQEWIFNDAYLGRHHQYQDNQKIVQTDFKWSQEEGVYTLTYPGTEMLNDKVRMQTAIDIEMLEDLQGNLFALRDSLWLCCD
;
A
#
# COMPACT_ATOMS: atom_id res chain seq x y z
N MET A 1 11.29 0.99 55.74
CA MET A 1 10.88 0.09 54.65
C MET A 1 9.77 0.65 53.74
N LYS A 2 8.93 1.63 54.15
CA LYS A 2 7.89 2.21 53.26
C LYS A 2 8.46 3.04 52.10
N LYS A 3 9.54 3.82 52.31
CA LYS A 3 10.18 4.65 51.26
C LYS A 3 10.79 3.83 50.11
N LEU A 4 11.24 2.61 50.39
CA LEU A 4 11.80 1.68 49.40
C LEU A 4 10.73 1.15 48.44
N LEU A 5 9.51 0.92 48.95
CA LEU A 5 8.37 0.48 48.15
C LEU A 5 7.91 1.57 47.18
N TYR A 6 7.91 2.84 47.59
CA TYR A 6 7.54 3.95 46.71
C TYR A 6 8.52 4.12 45.53
N VAL A 7 9.82 3.91 45.75
CA VAL A 7 10.83 3.98 44.69
C VAL A 7 10.62 2.86 43.66
N LEU A 8 10.32 1.64 44.12
CA LEU A 8 10.01 0.51 43.24
C LEU A 8 8.74 0.73 42.42
N VAL A 9 7.71 1.34 43.02
CA VAL A 9 6.48 1.71 42.31
C VAL A 9 6.78 2.73 41.21
N ILE A 10 7.53 3.78 41.49
CA ILE A 10 7.88 4.80 40.47
C ILE A 10 8.71 4.19 39.34
N ILE A 11 9.69 3.33 39.65
CA ILE A 11 10.49 2.64 38.62
C ILE A 11 9.62 1.73 37.75
N SER A 12 8.65 1.02 38.34
CA SER A 12 7.74 0.13 37.62
C SER A 12 6.82 0.87 36.64
N LEU A 13 6.39 2.09 36.98
CA LEU A 13 5.60 2.94 36.09
C LEU A 13 6.42 3.46 34.89
N TRP A 14 7.73 3.63 35.04
CA TRP A 14 8.59 4.11 33.94
C TRP A 14 8.94 3.00 32.94
N THR A 15 9.09 1.76 33.38
CA THR A 15 9.42 0.62 32.49
C THR A 15 8.25 0.13 31.64
N ALA A 16 7.00 0.38 32.07
CA ALA A 16 5.80 0.06 31.30
C ALA A 16 5.57 1.01 30.10
N SER A 17 6.26 2.15 30.07
CA SER A 17 6.15 3.17 29.02
C SER A 17 7.05 2.91 27.81
N ASN A 18 7.59 1.70 27.65
CA ASN A 18 8.28 1.30 26.42
C ASN A 18 7.25 1.12 25.30
N CYS A 19 6.76 2.25 24.77
CA CYS A 19 6.21 2.28 23.42
C CYS A 19 7.31 1.81 22.48
N SER A 20 7.25 0.55 22.07
CA SER A 20 8.13 0.03 21.03
C SER A 20 7.95 0.91 19.80
N LYS A 21 9.05 1.46 19.29
CA LYS A 21 9.03 2.22 18.04
C LYS A 21 8.57 1.24 16.95
N ILE A 22 7.43 1.53 16.32
CA ILE A 22 6.96 0.74 15.18
C ILE A 22 8.04 0.88 14.09
N PRO A 23 8.59 -0.23 13.58
CA PRO A 23 9.56 -0.16 12.50
C PRO A 23 8.89 0.52 11.29
N GLU A 24 9.54 1.55 10.77
CA GLU A 24 9.07 2.26 9.59
C GLU A 24 9.27 1.34 8.37
N ASN A 25 8.21 1.17 7.59
CA ASN A 25 8.26 0.42 6.35
C ASN A 25 8.42 1.41 5.20
N ASN A 26 9.62 1.43 4.62
CA ASN A 26 9.99 2.31 3.50
C ASN A 26 10.08 1.53 2.19
N ASP A 27 9.24 0.50 2.02
CA ASP A 27 9.20 -0.30 0.80
C ASP A 27 8.89 0.58 -0.42
N PRO A 28 9.65 0.48 -1.53
CA PRO A 28 9.47 1.31 -2.70
C PRO A 28 8.12 1.10 -3.42
N ILE A 29 7.34 0.06 -3.09
CA ILE A 29 5.98 -0.09 -3.64
C ILE A 29 5.00 0.92 -3.05
N ILE A 30 5.32 1.51 -1.89
CA ILE A 30 4.43 2.46 -1.20
C ILE A 30 4.13 3.66 -2.12
N GLY A 31 2.87 4.08 -2.13
CA GLY A 31 2.36 5.15 -2.99
C GLY A 31 1.18 4.72 -3.86
N ILE A 32 0.90 5.51 -4.89
CA ILE A 32 -0.28 5.33 -5.75
C ILE A 32 0.19 4.82 -7.10
N TRP A 33 -0.46 3.75 -7.56
CA TRP A 33 -0.27 3.18 -8.88
C TRP A 33 -1.60 3.21 -9.60
N SER A 34 -1.60 3.55 -10.88
CA SER A 34 -2.82 3.65 -11.66
C SER A 34 -2.70 3.05 -13.04
N LYS A 35 -3.85 2.61 -13.56
CA LYS A 35 -4.02 2.14 -14.93
C LYS A 35 -5.26 2.80 -15.51
N GLU A 36 -5.14 3.31 -16.73
CA GLU A 36 -6.26 3.83 -17.49
C GLU A 36 -6.49 2.98 -18.73
N GLU A 37 -7.74 2.63 -18.98
CA GLU A 37 -8.19 1.88 -20.14
C GLU A 37 -9.43 2.56 -20.73
N GLN A 38 -9.53 2.56 -22.06
CA GLN A 38 -10.72 3.00 -22.77
C GLN A 38 -11.44 1.76 -23.28
N ASN A 39 -12.72 1.59 -22.91
CA ASN A 39 -13.49 0.46 -23.44
C ASN A 39 -14.07 0.76 -24.83
N GLU A 40 -14.62 -0.27 -25.47
CA GLU A 40 -15.25 -0.19 -26.81
C GLU A 40 -16.41 0.82 -26.92
N LYS A 41 -17.01 1.22 -25.80
CA LYS A 41 -18.11 2.20 -25.71
C LYS A 41 -17.62 3.63 -25.42
N ASN A 42 -16.32 3.89 -25.55
CA ASN A 42 -15.67 5.16 -25.18
C ASN A 42 -15.78 5.53 -23.69
N SER A 43 -16.16 4.62 -22.80
CA SER A 43 -16.08 4.90 -21.37
C SER A 43 -14.65 4.73 -20.87
N LYS A 44 -14.19 5.66 -20.04
CA LYS A 44 -12.86 5.63 -19.43
C LYS A 44 -12.93 4.85 -18.13
N LEU A 45 -12.17 3.76 -18.04
CA LEU A 45 -11.96 3.00 -16.83
C LEU A 45 -10.60 3.40 -16.24
N ARG A 46 -10.59 3.82 -14.98
CA ARG A 46 -9.35 4.07 -14.24
C ARG A 46 -9.33 3.19 -13.00
N GLN A 47 -8.22 2.50 -12.77
CA GLN A 47 -7.99 1.73 -11.55
C GLN A 47 -6.82 2.33 -10.79
N GLU A 48 -6.91 2.33 -9.46
CA GLU A 48 -5.85 2.82 -8.57
C GLU A 48 -5.57 1.79 -7.49
N TRP A 49 -4.28 1.55 -7.21
CA TRP A 49 -3.79 0.76 -6.10
C TRP A 49 -2.92 1.65 -5.21
N ILE A 50 -3.39 1.89 -4.00
CA ILE A 50 -2.78 2.80 -3.04
C ILE A 50 -2.15 1.95 -1.94
N PHE A 51 -0.83 1.80 -1.96
CA PHE A 51 -0.06 1.02 -0.98
C PHE A 51 0.34 1.92 0.20
N ASN A 52 0.15 1.45 1.43
CA ASN A 52 0.65 2.10 2.64
C ASN A 52 1.76 1.27 3.31
N ASP A 53 2.37 1.85 4.33
CA ASP A 53 3.45 1.28 5.14
C ASP A 53 3.02 0.13 6.07
N ALA A 54 1.72 -0.13 6.20
CA ALA A 54 1.16 -1.12 7.12
C ALA A 54 0.84 -2.48 6.46
N TYR A 55 1.42 -2.79 5.29
CA TYR A 55 1.10 -3.99 4.50
C TYR A 55 -0.37 -4.05 4.07
N LEU A 56 -1.00 -2.88 4.01
CA LEU A 56 -2.36 -2.67 3.58
C LEU A 56 -2.37 -1.71 2.39
N GLY A 57 -3.49 -1.69 1.69
CA GLY A 57 -3.72 -0.72 0.65
C GLY A 57 -5.17 -0.59 0.31
N ARG A 58 -5.48 0.32 -0.60
CA ARG A 58 -6.82 0.56 -1.11
C ARG A 58 -6.84 0.49 -2.62
N HIS A 59 -7.76 -0.29 -3.14
CA HIS A 59 -8.09 -0.34 -4.54
C HIS A 59 -9.32 0.52 -4.82
N HIS A 60 -9.22 1.34 -5.87
CA HIS A 60 -10.34 2.08 -6.43
C HIS A 60 -10.53 1.73 -7.89
N GLN A 61 -11.78 1.75 -8.32
CA GLN A 61 -12.14 1.74 -9.74
C GLN A 61 -13.06 2.92 -10.02
N TYR A 62 -12.76 3.65 -11.10
CA TYR A 62 -13.56 4.75 -11.58
C TYR A 62 -14.03 4.45 -13.00
N GLN A 63 -15.29 4.74 -13.28
CA GLN A 63 -15.84 4.78 -14.62
C GLN A 63 -16.27 6.21 -14.91
N ASP A 64 -15.71 6.80 -15.97
CA ASP A 64 -15.98 8.19 -16.37
C ASP A 64 -15.85 9.18 -15.20
N ASN A 65 -14.74 9.02 -14.45
CA ASN A 65 -14.38 9.78 -13.24
C ASN A 65 -15.31 9.56 -12.02
N GLN A 66 -16.29 8.66 -12.10
CA GLN A 66 -17.12 8.28 -10.96
C GLN A 66 -16.57 7.01 -10.31
N LYS A 67 -16.32 7.05 -9.00
CA LYS A 67 -15.86 5.88 -8.25
C LYS A 67 -16.98 4.84 -8.17
N ILE A 68 -16.73 3.65 -8.72
CA ILE A 68 -17.67 2.53 -8.76
C ILE A 68 -17.26 1.35 -7.88
N VAL A 69 -15.96 1.24 -7.54
CA VAL A 69 -15.46 0.23 -6.60
C VAL A 69 -14.49 0.90 -5.62
N GLN A 70 -14.58 0.48 -4.36
CA GLN A 70 -13.61 0.77 -3.32
C GLN A 70 -13.48 -0.44 -2.41
N THR A 71 -12.29 -1.03 -2.35
CA THR A 71 -11.99 -2.14 -1.44
C THR A 71 -10.58 -2.00 -0.88
N ASP A 72 -10.36 -2.49 0.32
CA ASP A 72 -9.02 -2.59 0.87
C ASP A 72 -8.36 -3.89 0.38
N PHE A 73 -7.03 -3.90 0.35
CA PHE A 73 -6.23 -5.09 0.06
C PHE A 73 -5.08 -5.22 1.08
N LYS A 74 -4.58 -6.44 1.22
CA LYS A 74 -3.33 -6.75 1.92
C LYS A 74 -2.24 -6.96 0.88
N TRP A 75 -1.01 -6.60 1.21
CA TRP A 75 0.13 -6.89 0.35
C TRP A 75 1.30 -7.47 1.13
N SER A 76 2.06 -8.32 0.46
CA SER A 76 3.31 -8.88 0.98
C SER A 76 4.34 -8.97 -0.14
N GLN A 77 5.62 -8.91 0.23
CA GLN A 77 6.73 -9.06 -0.70
C GLN A 77 7.52 -10.32 -0.37
N GLU A 78 7.82 -11.12 -1.39
CA GLU A 78 8.74 -12.25 -1.31
C GLU A 78 9.57 -12.29 -2.60
N GLU A 79 10.89 -12.27 -2.46
CA GLU A 79 11.83 -12.34 -3.60
C GLU A 79 11.56 -11.32 -4.73
N GLY A 80 11.17 -10.10 -4.38
CA GLY A 80 10.86 -9.04 -5.35
C GLY A 80 9.49 -9.14 -6.01
N VAL A 81 8.68 -10.13 -5.63
CA VAL A 81 7.30 -10.29 -6.08
C VAL A 81 6.35 -9.81 -4.98
N TYR A 82 5.48 -8.87 -5.35
CA TYR A 82 4.42 -8.39 -4.47
C TYR A 82 3.13 -9.18 -4.75
N THR A 83 2.51 -9.71 -3.70
CA THR A 83 1.22 -10.38 -3.79
C THR A 83 0.16 -9.50 -3.15
N LEU A 84 -0.87 -9.13 -3.91
CA LEU A 84 -2.03 -8.38 -3.42
C LEU A 84 -3.17 -9.37 -3.20
N THR A 85 -3.80 -9.28 -2.03
CA THR A 85 -4.96 -10.11 -1.66
C THR A 85 -6.11 -9.19 -1.27
N TYR A 86 -7.34 -9.53 -1.65
CA TYR A 86 -8.54 -8.73 -1.41
C TYR A 86 -9.52 -9.42 -0.46
N PRO A 87 -9.26 -9.43 0.87
CA PRO A 87 -10.14 -10.11 1.81
C PRO A 87 -11.56 -9.55 1.78
N GLY A 88 -12.55 -10.44 1.77
CA GLY A 88 -13.96 -10.06 1.77
C GLY A 88 -14.52 -9.73 0.38
N THR A 89 -13.77 -10.01 -0.69
CA THR A 89 -14.23 -9.95 -2.08
C THR A 89 -13.96 -11.27 -2.79
N GLU A 90 -14.56 -11.44 -3.97
CA GLU A 90 -14.30 -12.56 -4.89
C GLU A 90 -13.17 -12.23 -5.90
N MET A 91 -12.42 -11.14 -5.67
CA MET A 91 -11.33 -10.75 -6.56
C MET A 91 -10.15 -11.72 -6.42
N LEU A 92 -9.53 -12.05 -7.54
CA LEU A 92 -8.32 -12.86 -7.55
C LEU A 92 -7.14 -12.09 -6.96
N ASN A 93 -6.18 -12.82 -6.43
CA ASN A 93 -4.92 -12.24 -5.99
C ASN A 93 -4.09 -11.81 -7.20
N ASP A 94 -3.54 -10.61 -7.14
CA ASP A 94 -2.58 -10.13 -8.12
C ASP A 94 -1.15 -10.43 -7.66
N LYS A 95 -0.27 -10.73 -8.61
CA LYS A 95 1.16 -10.87 -8.37
C LYS A 95 1.92 -9.99 -9.33
N VAL A 96 2.69 -9.05 -8.78
CA VAL A 96 3.34 -8.00 -9.55
C VAL A 96 4.81 -7.85 -9.18
N ARG A 97 5.60 -7.31 -10.11
CA ARG A 97 6.97 -6.87 -9.88
C ARG A 97 7.10 -5.40 -10.21
N MET A 98 7.89 -4.67 -9.43
CA MET A 98 8.29 -3.32 -9.80
C MET A 98 9.35 -3.36 -10.88
N GLN A 99 9.20 -2.48 -11.87
CA GLN A 99 10.19 -2.19 -12.90
C GLN A 99 10.41 -0.68 -12.99
N THR A 100 11.62 -0.28 -13.37
CA THR A 100 11.98 1.12 -13.60
C THR A 100 12.60 1.24 -15.00
N ALA A 101 12.02 2.10 -15.84
CA ALA A 101 12.50 2.36 -17.19
C ALA A 101 12.69 3.86 -17.44
N ILE A 102 13.94 4.27 -17.62
CA ILE A 102 14.43 5.65 -17.86
C ILE A 102 14.04 6.62 -16.72
N ASP A 103 12.75 6.88 -16.50
CA ASP A 103 12.18 7.71 -15.43
C ASP A 103 10.72 7.31 -15.08
N ILE A 104 10.26 6.15 -15.55
CA ILE A 104 8.90 5.65 -15.31
C ILE A 104 9.02 4.40 -14.44
N GLU A 105 8.36 4.44 -13.28
CA GLU A 105 8.14 3.26 -12.46
C GLU A 105 6.82 2.59 -12.85
N MET A 106 6.85 1.27 -12.99
CA MET A 106 5.68 0.47 -13.34
C MET A 106 5.62 -0.81 -12.51
N LEU A 107 4.41 -1.32 -12.35
CA LEU A 107 4.14 -2.67 -11.93
C LEU A 107 3.85 -3.50 -13.18
N GLU A 108 4.48 -4.67 -13.26
CA GLU A 108 4.21 -5.69 -14.26
C GLU A 108 3.64 -6.94 -13.60
N ASP A 109 2.72 -7.63 -14.26
CA ASP A 109 2.33 -8.97 -13.84
C ASP A 109 3.47 -9.98 -14.05
N LEU A 110 3.27 -11.23 -13.62
CA LEU A 110 4.29 -12.26 -13.76
C LEU A 110 4.55 -12.71 -15.21
N GLN A 111 3.70 -12.29 -16.16
CA GLN A 111 3.84 -12.53 -17.58
C GLN A 111 4.55 -11.37 -18.32
N GLY A 112 4.84 -10.27 -17.61
CA GLY A 112 5.48 -9.08 -18.17
C GLY A 112 4.51 -8.09 -18.80
N ASN A 113 3.20 -8.21 -18.57
CA ASN A 113 2.24 -7.20 -19.01
C ASN A 113 2.20 -6.04 -18.02
N LEU A 114 2.01 -4.82 -18.54
CA LEU A 114 1.81 -3.64 -17.71
C LEU A 114 0.56 -3.80 -16.82
N PHE A 115 0.79 -3.79 -15.51
CA PHE A 115 -0.26 -3.80 -14.49
C PHE A 115 -0.69 -2.38 -14.14
N ALA A 116 0.24 -1.52 -13.74
CA ALA A 116 -0.03 -0.13 -13.39
C ALA A 116 1.23 0.74 -13.50
N LEU A 117 1.06 2.05 -13.69
CA LEU A 117 2.14 3.05 -13.66
C LEU A 117 2.11 3.80 -12.33
N ARG A 118 3.28 4.20 -11.83
CA ARG A 118 3.33 5.05 -10.64
C ARG A 118 2.71 6.41 -10.93
N ASP A 119 1.77 6.83 -10.08
CA ASP A 119 1.20 8.16 -10.16
C ASP A 119 2.18 9.16 -9.51
N SER A 120 2.61 10.15 -10.29
CA SER A 120 3.58 11.18 -9.88
C SER A 120 2.96 12.35 -9.13
N LEU A 121 1.64 12.36 -8.92
CA LEU A 121 0.90 13.43 -8.24
C LEU A 121 1.23 13.64 -6.74
N TRP A 122 2.23 12.94 -6.19
CA TRP A 122 2.76 13.19 -4.84
C TRP A 122 3.67 14.43 -4.72
N LEU A 123 4.11 15.03 -5.82
CA LEU A 123 5.00 16.21 -5.79
C LEU A 123 4.29 17.57 -5.69
N CYS A 124 2.95 17.62 -5.59
CA CYS A 124 2.22 18.89 -5.51
C CYS A 124 1.81 19.25 -4.08
N CYS A 125 2.79 19.38 -3.17
CA CYS A 125 2.65 20.12 -1.91
C CYS A 125 4.04 20.62 -1.47
N ASP A 126 4.57 21.61 -2.18
CA ASP A 126 5.55 22.58 -1.62
C ASP A 126 4.83 23.92 -1.39
#